data_AF-R6JZV7-F1
#
_entry.id   AF-R6JZV7-F1
#
_cell.length_a   1.000
_cell.length_b   1.000
_cell.length_c   1.000
_cell.angle_alpha   90.00
_cell.angle_beta   90.00
_cell.angle_gamma   90.00
#
_symmetry.space_group_name_H-M   'P 1'
#
loop_
_entity.id
_entity.type
_entity.pdbx_description
1 polymer ?
#
loop_
_entity_poly.entity_id
_entity_poly.type
_entity_poly.pdbx_seq_one_letter_code
_entity_poly.pdbx_strand_id
1 'polypeptide(L)' 'MTIDVESSVHAGKAMGLFLDGYNCAQSVFTAFCDLHGMDEKGALRLSSSFGGGMGRLREVCGALSGIFMTAGLLYGYDR' A
#
# COMPACT_ATOMS: atom_id res chain seq x y z
N MET A 1 4.56 -1.79 23.25
CA MET A 1 4.46 -2.41 21.92
C MET A 1 5.52 -1.78 21.04
N THR A 2 6.70 -2.40 20.95
CA THR A 2 7.76 -1.97 20.03
C THR A 2 7.51 -2.67 18.71
N ILE A 3 6.95 -1.94 17.74
CA ILE A 3 6.85 -2.43 16.36
C ILE A 3 8.26 -2.35 15.80
N ASP A 4 8.89 -3.50 15.56
CA ASP A 4 10.17 -3.57 14.88
C ASP A 4 9.93 -3.39 13.37
N VAL A 5 10.12 -2.15 12.91
CA VAL A 5 9.93 -1.77 11.51
C VAL A 5 11.09 -2.27 10.65
N GLU A 6 12.28 -2.49 11.25
CA GLU A 6 13.49 -2.87 10.51
C GLU A 6 13.48 -4.35 10.09
N SER A 7 12.84 -5.23 10.87
CA SER A 7 12.66 -6.64 10.48
C SER A 7 11.42 -6.92 9.62
N SER A 8 10.58 -5.91 9.36
CA SER A 8 9.35 -6.10 8.59
C SER A 8 9.63 -6.21 7.09
N VAL A 9 9.37 -7.40 6.53
CA VAL A 9 9.48 -7.68 5.08
C VAL A 9 8.63 -6.70 4.26
N HIS A 10 7.38 -6.47 4.68
CA HIS A 10 6.46 -5.57 3.98
C HIS A 10 6.87 -4.10 4.10
N ALA A 11 7.38 -3.67 5.26
CA ALA A 11 7.86 -2.29 5.41
C ALA A 11 9.10 -2.02 4.54
N GLY A 12 10.06 -2.96 4.52
CA GLY A 12 11.23 -2.87 3.65
C GLY A 12 10.87 -2.82 2.17
N LYS A 13 9.93 -3.67 1.73
CA LYS A 13 9.43 -3.67 0.35
C LYS A 13 8.69 -2.37 0.00
N ALA A 14 7.82 -1.87 0.87
CA ALA A 14 7.13 -0.60 0.66
C ALA A 14 8.12 0.57 0.56
N MET A 15 9.15 0.60 1.42
CA MET A 15 10.21 1.60 1.34
C MET A 15 10.98 1.53 0.02
N GLY A 16 11.37 0.32 -0.42
CA GLY A 16 12.01 0.12 -1.73
C GLY A 16 11.18 0.65 -2.88
N LEU A 17 9.90 0.27 -2.95
CA LEU A 17 8.97 0.76 -3.98
C LEU A 17 8.82 2.29 -3.96
N PHE A 18 8.77 2.92 -2.78
CA PHE A 18 8.69 4.37 -2.68
C PHE A 18 9.97 5.05 -3.21
N LEU A 19 11.14 4.50 -2.89
CA LEU A 19 12.43 4.99 -3.40
C LEU A 19 12.57 4.78 -4.91
N ASP A 20 11.95 3.74 -5.47
CA ASP A 20 11.85 3.48 -6.92
C ASP A 20 10.90 4.44 -7.66
N GLY A 21 10.26 5.37 -6.95
CA GLY A 21 9.44 6.45 -7.53
C GLY A 21 7.94 6.15 -7.59
N TYR A 22 7.49 5.03 -7.04
CA TYR A 22 6.07 4.80 -6.84
C TYR A 22 5.52 5.71 -5.74
N ASN A 23 4.26 6.10 -5.86
CA ASN A 23 3.65 6.94 -4.85
C ASN A 23 3.34 6.16 -3.56
N CYS A 24 3.09 6.88 -2.46
CA CYS A 24 2.89 6.26 -1.14
C CYS A 24 1.79 5.19 -1.09
N ALA A 25 0.71 5.31 -1.86
CA ALA A 25 -0.35 4.30 -1.90
C ALA A 25 0.08 3.07 -2.69
N GLN A 26 0.74 3.28 -3.83
CA GLN A 26 1.34 2.21 -4.65
C GLN A 26 2.36 1.42 -3.87
N SER A 27 3.28 2.10 -3.18
CA SER A 27 4.32 1.48 -2.38
C SER A 27 3.76 0.56 -1.29
N VAL A 28 2.77 1.03 -0.53
CA VAL A 28 2.18 0.24 0.55
C VAL A 28 1.32 -0.89 -0.02
N PHE A 29 0.38 -0.62 -0.92
CA PHE A 29 -0.55 -1.64 -1.41
C PHE A 29 0.21 -2.78 -2.10
N THR A 30 1.16 -2.46 -2.98
CA THR A 30 1.95 -3.46 -3.73
C THR A 30 2.91 -4.25 -2.83
N ALA A 31 3.31 -3.71 -1.67
CA ALA A 31 4.15 -4.45 -0.74
C ALA A 31 3.46 -5.74 -0.25
N PHE A 32 2.13 -5.76 -0.16
CA PHE A 32 1.33 -6.87 0.36
C PHE A 32 0.73 -7.81 -0.70
N CYS A 33 1.19 -7.74 -1.97
CA CYS A 33 0.70 -8.63 -3.04
C CYS A 33 0.83 -10.12 -2.71
N ASP A 34 1.82 -10.50 -1.89
CA ASP A 34 2.01 -11.87 -1.39
C ASP A 34 0.87 -12.35 -0.49
N LEU A 35 0.20 -11.42 0.21
CA LEU A 35 -0.92 -11.76 1.09
C LEU A 35 -2.26 -11.71 0.37
N HIS A 36 -2.55 -10.67 -0.40
CA HIS A 36 -3.86 -10.48 -1.02
C HIS A 36 -3.97 -11.05 -2.46
N GLY A 37 -2.90 -11.65 -2.99
CA GLY A 37 -2.94 -12.43 -4.23
C GLY A 37 -3.17 -11.64 -5.52
N MET A 38 -3.15 -10.29 -5.47
CA MET A 38 -3.23 -9.46 -6.67
C MET A 38 -1.87 -9.40 -7.35
N ASP A 39 -1.84 -9.44 -8.67
CA ASP A 39 -0.59 -9.24 -9.40
C ASP A 39 -0.07 -7.81 -9.19
N GLU A 40 1.25 -7.67 -9.17
CA GLU A 40 1.92 -6.40 -8.90
C GLU A 40 1.51 -5.28 -9.87
N LYS A 41 1.32 -5.60 -11.15
CA LYS A 41 0.91 -4.60 -12.15
C LYS A 41 -0.52 -4.13 -11.90
N GLY A 42 -1.42 -5.03 -11.52
CA GLY A 42 -2.78 -4.73 -11.08
C GLY A 42 -2.78 -3.84 -9.84
N ALA A 43 -2.00 -4.20 -8.83
CA ALA A 43 -1.89 -3.45 -7.59
C ALA A 43 -1.37 -2.03 -7.81
N LEU A 44 -0.31 -1.87 -8.61
CA LEU A 44 0.27 -0.57 -8.96
C LEU A 44 -0.70 0.32 -9.73
N ARG A 45 -1.49 -0.26 -10.65
CA ARG A 45 -2.48 0.50 -11.43
C ARG A 45 -3.64 0.96 -10.54
N LEU A 46 -4.21 0.05 -9.74
CA LEU A 46 -5.36 0.32 -8.89
C LEU A 46 -5.08 1.42 -7.86
N SER A 47 -3.92 1.36 -7.22
CA SER A 47 -3.53 2.29 -6.15
C SER A 47 -2.98 3.64 -6.65
N SER A 48 -2.76 3.81 -7.95
CA SER A 48 -2.07 4.97 -8.52
C SER A 48 -2.73 6.33 -8.22
N SER A 49 -4.06 6.39 -8.13
CA SER A 49 -4.82 7.62 -7.88
C SER A 49 -4.77 8.08 -6.41
N PHE A 50 -4.40 7.22 -5.48
CA PHE A 50 -4.47 7.48 -4.03
C PHE A 50 -3.22 8.20 -3.49
N GLY A 51 -2.15 8.26 -4.29
CA GLY A 51 -0.89 8.90 -3.92
C GLY A 51 -1.01 10.40 -3.60
N GLY A 52 -0.29 10.85 -2.58
CA GLY A 52 -0.24 12.26 -2.20
C GLY A 52 -1.56 12.81 -1.64
N GLY A 53 -2.45 11.94 -1.16
CA GLY A 53 -3.69 12.37 -0.52
C GLY A 53 -4.98 12.03 -1.27
N MET A 54 -4.95 11.19 -2.32
CA MET A 54 -5.80 11.27 -3.51
C MET A 54 -5.28 12.29 -4.51
N GLY A 55 -4.41 11.87 -5.42
CA GLY A 55 -4.00 12.66 -6.57
C GLY A 55 -3.33 14.00 -6.25
N ARG A 56 -2.54 14.08 -5.17
CA ARG A 56 -1.87 15.32 -4.70
C ARG A 56 -2.79 16.42 -4.17
N LEU A 57 -4.03 16.09 -3.80
CA LEU A 57 -4.95 17.02 -3.14
C LEU A 57 -4.60 17.28 -1.66
N ARG A 58 -3.70 16.50 -1.06
CA ARG A 58 -3.27 16.58 0.36
C ARG A 58 -4.39 16.31 1.37
N GLU A 59 -5.36 15.51 0.99
CA GLU A 59 -6.46 15.08 1.86
C GLU A 59 -6.06 13.82 2.66
N VAL A 60 -6.51 12.64 2.23
CA VAL A 60 -6.36 11.39 2.98
C VAL A 60 -5.04 10.70 2.65
N CYS A 61 -4.22 10.42 3.67
CA CYS A 61 -2.92 9.78 3.52
C CYS A 61 -2.94 8.55 2.58
N GLY A 62 -2.21 8.63 1.46
CA GLY A 62 -2.19 7.56 0.47
C GLY A 62 -1.63 6.23 0.99
N ALA A 63 -0.63 6.27 1.88
CA ALA A 63 -0.10 5.07 2.53
C ALA A 63 -1.18 4.36 3.37
N LEU A 64 -2.00 5.13 4.10
CA LEU A 64 -3.11 4.56 4.87
C LEU A 64 -4.22 4.04 3.95
N SER A 65 -4.55 4.75 2.87
CA SER A 65 -5.48 4.24 1.85
C SER A 65 -5.01 2.89 1.30
N GLY A 66 -3.72 2.75 1.01
CA GLY A 66 -3.13 1.48 0.54
C GLY A 66 -3.29 0.33 1.55
N ILE A 67 -2.96 0.54 2.83
CA ILE A 67 -3.11 -0.54 3.83
C ILE A 67 -4.58 -0.86 4.13
N PHE A 68 -5.49 0.11 4.05
CA PHE A 68 -6.93 -0.16 4.20
C PHE A 68 -7.48 -0.97 3.05
N MET A 69 -7.01 -0.74 1.82
CA MET A 69 -7.34 -1.62 0.68
C MET A 69 -6.87 -3.05 0.93
N THR A 70 -5.63 -3.23 1.41
CA THR A 70 -5.10 -4.56 1.78
C THR A 70 -5.95 -5.21 2.88
N ALA A 71 -6.27 -4.48 3.95
CA ALA A 71 -7.08 -4.99 5.05
C ALA A 71 -8.48 -5.39 4.58
N GLY A 72 -9.09 -4.62 3.66
CA GLY A 72 -10.37 -4.95 3.05
C GLY A 72 -10.31 -6.22 2.21
N LEU A 73 -9.23 -6.47 1.48
CA LEU A 73 -9.08 -7.72 0.71
C LEU A 73 -8.86 -8.94 1.60
N LEU A 74 -8.13 -8.80 2.72
CA LEU A 74 -7.79 -9.92 3.59
C LEU A 74 -8.88 -10.25 4.61
N TYR A 75 -9.55 -9.21 5.13
CA TYR A 75 -10.42 -9.32 6.29
C TYR A 75 -11.75 -8.59 6.10
N GLY A 76 -12.01 -8.07 4.90
CA GLY A 76 -13.27 -7.43 4.57
C GLY A 76 -14.45 -8.40 4.63
N TYR A 77 -15.64 -7.82 4.62
CA TYR A 77 -16.92 -8.53 4.72
C TYR A 77 -17.79 -8.16 3.52
N ASP A 78 -18.57 -9.11 3.01
CA ASP A 78 -19.37 -8.93 1.80
C ASP A 78 -20.76 -8.31 2.05
N ARG A 79 -21.14 -8.10 3.32
CA ARG A 79 -22.44 -7.59 3.74
C ARG A 79 -22.35 -6.79 5.03
#